data_AF-A0A9D7X9X3-F1
#
_entry.id   AF-A0A9D7X9X3-F1
#
_cell.length_a   1.000
_cell.length_b   1.000
_cell.length_c   1.000
_cell.angle_alpha   90.00
_cell.angle_beta   90.00
_cell.angle_gamma   90.00
#
_symmetry.space_group_name_H-M   'P 1'
#
loop_
_entity.id
_entity.type
_entity.pdbx_description
1 polymer ?
#
loop_
_entity_poly.entity_id
_entity_poly.type
_entity_poly.pdbx_seq_one_letter_code
_entity_poly.pdbx_strand_id
1 'polypeptide(L)'
;MDRPYSYVWKFEVGDESIAEFERHYGPEGSWAQLFRRAPGYINTLLLKDRANAGRYLTVDRWHSESAFAHFCDTYGDAYEALDRECEGLTLAEDLVGEFSE
;
A
#
# COMPACT_ATOMS: atom_id res chain seq x y z
N MET A 1 -3.09 -4.00 -25.05
CA MET A 1 -3.35 -3.06 -23.95
C MET A 1 -2.93 -3.77 -22.70
N ASP A 2 -1.98 -3.21 -21.96
CA ASP A 2 -1.59 -3.77 -20.67
C ASP A 2 -2.78 -3.68 -19.71
N ARG A 3 -3.00 -4.77 -18.98
CA ARG A 3 -4.03 -4.83 -17.95
C ARG A 3 -3.54 -4.07 -16.72
N PRO A 4 -4.43 -3.38 -15.97
CA PRO A 4 -4.05 -2.76 -14.72
C PRO A 4 -3.40 -3.77 -13.78
N TYR A 5 -2.40 -3.33 -13.04
CA TYR A 5 -1.62 -4.12 -12.11
C TYR A 5 -2.02 -3.74 -10.68
N SER A 6 -2.22 -4.74 -9.83
CA SER A 6 -2.56 -4.57 -8.41
C SER A 6 -1.51 -5.24 -7.54
N TYR A 7 -0.94 -4.46 -6.61
CA TYR A 7 -0.03 -4.94 -5.56
C TYR A 7 -0.80 -4.99 -4.24
N VAL A 8 -0.92 -6.18 -3.64
CA VAL A 8 -1.82 -6.40 -2.50
C VAL A 8 -1.05 -6.90 -1.30
N TRP A 9 -1.17 -6.16 -0.19
CA TRP A 9 -0.61 -6.54 1.10
C TRP A 9 -1.69 -6.79 2.12
N LYS A 10 -1.38 -7.64 3.09
CA LYS A 10 -2.19 -7.91 4.27
C LYS A 10 -1.43 -7.48 5.51
N PHE A 11 -2.13 -6.79 6.40
CA PHE A 11 -1.60 -6.31 7.66
C PHE A 11 -2.44 -6.81 8.83
N GLU A 12 -1.75 -7.17 9.91
CA GLU A 12 -2.32 -7.32 11.25
C GLU A 12 -1.82 -6.15 12.10
N VAL A 13 -2.74 -5.43 12.75
CA VAL A 13 -2.51 -4.16 13.44
C VAL A 13 -3.06 -4.27 14.85
N GLY A 14 -2.26 -3.88 15.84
CA GLY A 14 -2.70 -3.80 17.23
C GLY A 14 -3.70 -2.67 17.45
N ASP A 15 -4.61 -2.84 18.40
CA ASP A 15 -5.70 -1.88 18.64
C ASP A 15 -5.20 -0.46 18.89
N GLU A 16 -4.06 -0.29 19.57
CA GLU A 16 -3.44 1.02 19.82
C GLU A 16 -2.91 1.73 18.56
N SER A 17 -2.54 0.97 17.52
CA SER A 17 -1.90 1.50 16.31
C SER A 17 -2.89 1.72 15.16
N ILE A 18 -4.14 1.27 15.28
CA ILE A 18 -5.14 1.34 14.19
C ILE A 18 -5.30 2.76 13.63
N ALA A 19 -5.45 3.76 14.49
CA ALA A 19 -5.70 5.13 14.05
C ALA A 19 -4.49 5.73 13.30
N GLU A 20 -3.27 5.37 13.70
CA GLU A 20 -2.05 5.80 13.02
C GLU A 20 -1.86 5.03 11.72
N PHE A 21 -2.05 3.71 11.74
CA PHE A 21 -2.03 2.87 10.55
C PHE A 21 -3.02 3.38 9.47
N GLU A 22 -4.28 3.64 9.82
CA GLU A 22 -5.29 4.16 8.87
C GLU A 22 -4.89 5.54 8.30
N ARG A 23 -4.13 6.36 9.03
CA ARG A 23 -3.58 7.64 8.54
C ARG A 23 -2.46 7.46 7.50
N HIS A 24 -1.61 6.45 7.64
CA HIS A 24 -0.51 6.21 6.71
C HIS A 24 -0.94 5.38 5.48
N TYR A 25 -1.75 4.34 5.69
CA TYR A 25 -2.14 3.35 4.69
C TYR A 25 -3.50 3.63 4.02
N GLY A 26 -4.24 4.64 4.49
CA GLY A 26 -5.50 5.05 3.89
C GLY A 26 -5.34 5.64 2.48
N PRO A 27 -6.45 5.83 1.73
CA PRO A 27 -6.42 6.33 0.35
C PRO A 27 -5.88 7.76 0.19
N GLU A 28 -5.85 8.54 1.29
CA GLU A 28 -5.24 9.87 1.37
C GLU A 28 -3.99 9.89 2.26
N GLY A 29 -3.52 8.71 2.70
CA GLY A 29 -2.39 8.57 3.60
C GLY A 29 -1.04 8.76 2.93
N SER A 30 0.02 8.72 3.73
CA SER A 30 1.40 8.94 3.29
C SER A 30 1.80 8.04 2.11
N TRP A 31 1.40 6.76 2.12
CA TRP A 31 1.68 5.82 1.04
C TRP A 31 1.00 6.25 -0.28
N ALA A 32 -0.31 6.50 -0.23
CA ALA A 32 -1.05 6.98 -1.39
C ALA A 32 -0.50 8.30 -1.93
N GLN A 33 -0.09 9.22 -1.06
CA GLN A 33 0.53 10.50 -1.46
C GLN A 33 1.89 10.32 -2.11
N LEU A 34 2.68 9.33 -1.69
CA LEU A 34 3.95 8.98 -2.34
C LEU A 34 3.68 8.39 -3.73
N PHE A 35 2.78 7.40 -3.84
CA PHE A 35 2.46 6.74 -5.11
C PHE A 35 1.88 7.70 -6.15
N ARG A 36 1.05 8.67 -5.73
CA ARG A 36 0.49 9.74 -6.60
C ARG A 36 1.54 10.55 -7.35
N ARG A 37 2.81 10.53 -6.93
CA ARG A 37 3.89 11.24 -7.61
C ARG A 37 4.33 10.53 -8.90
N ALA A 38 4.10 9.23 -9.00
CA ALA A 38 4.50 8.46 -10.18
C ALA A 38 3.41 8.44 -11.27
N PRO A 39 3.80 8.62 -12.54
CA PRO A 39 2.92 8.36 -13.67
C PRO A 39 2.46 6.89 -13.66
N GLY A 40 1.17 6.67 -13.90
CA GLY A 40 0.62 5.33 -13.97
C GLY A 40 0.00 4.81 -12.67
N TYR A 41 0.17 5.50 -11.54
CA TYR A 41 -0.62 5.21 -10.33
C TYR A 41 -2.11 5.53 -10.56
N ILE A 42 -2.99 4.61 -10.17
CA ILE A 42 -4.45 4.76 -10.26
C ILE A 42 -5.00 5.21 -8.90
N ASN A 43 -4.89 4.34 -7.90
CA ASN A 43 -5.33 4.60 -6.53
C ASN A 43 -4.84 3.53 -5.55
N THR A 44 -4.97 3.82 -4.26
CA THR A 44 -4.79 2.87 -3.15
C THR A 44 -6.14 2.68 -2.48
N LEU A 45 -6.53 1.43 -2.29
CA LEU A 45 -7.68 1.07 -1.44
C LEU A 45 -7.15 0.55 -0.11
N LEU A 46 -7.80 0.94 0.98
CA LEU A 46 -7.63 0.31 2.29
C LEU A 46 -8.90 -0.46 2.62
N LEU A 47 -8.80 -1.79 2.65
CA LEU A 47 -9.91 -2.68 2.95
C LEU A 47 -9.78 -3.17 4.39
N LYS A 48 -10.77 -2.87 5.22
CA LYS A 48 -10.86 -3.38 6.59
C LYS A 48 -11.67 -4.67 6.60
N ASP A 49 -11.15 -5.69 7.28
CA ASP A 49 -11.90 -6.92 7.47
C ASP A 49 -13.12 -6.68 8.38
N ARG A 50 -14.26 -7.24 7.98
CA ARG A 50 -15.53 -7.15 8.71
C ARG A 50 -15.55 -8.04 9.96
N ALA A 51 -14.75 -9.10 9.99
CA ALA A 51 -14.73 -10.08 11.08
C ALA A 51 -13.58 -9.84 12.06
N ASN A 52 -12.48 -9.22 11.63
CA ASN A 52 -11.31 -8.91 12.45
C ASN A 52 -10.92 -7.43 12.30
N ALA A 53 -11.16 -6.64 13.34
CA ALA A 53 -10.94 -5.19 13.32
C ALA A 53 -9.45 -4.78 13.16
N GLY A 54 -8.52 -5.67 13.50
CA GLY A 54 -7.08 -5.47 13.34
C GLY A 54 -6.52 -5.96 12.01
N ARG A 55 -7.35 -6.53 11.12
CA ARG A 55 -6.89 -7.06 9.82
C ARG A 55 -7.27 -6.12 8.67
N TYR A 56 -6.26 -5.76 7.87
CA TYR A 56 -6.42 -4.88 6.72
C TYR A 56 -5.78 -5.45 5.47
N LEU A 57 -6.24 -4.99 4.31
CA LEU A 57 -5.56 -5.15 3.03
C LEU A 57 -5.33 -3.78 2.39
N THR A 58 -4.15 -3.54 1.84
CA THR A 58 -3.98 -2.48 0.82
C THR A 58 -4.09 -3.09 -0.57
N VAL A 59 -4.66 -2.33 -1.50
CA VAL A 59 -4.65 -2.65 -2.93
C VAL A 59 -4.13 -1.42 -3.65
N ASP A 60 -2.87 -1.46 -4.05
CA ASP A 60 -2.21 -0.39 -4.80
C ASP A 60 -2.31 -0.67 -6.29
N ARG A 61 -3.08 0.16 -6.99
CA ARG A 61 -3.48 -0.06 -8.38
C ARG A 61 -2.68 0.83 -9.31
N TRP A 62 -2.22 0.23 -10.39
CA TRP A 62 -1.35 0.84 -11.40
C TRP A 62 -1.86 0.51 -12.79
N HIS A 63 -1.59 1.38 -13.75
CA HIS A 63 -1.97 1.18 -15.15
C HIS A 63 -1.26 -0.02 -15.80
N SER A 64 -0.09 -0.40 -15.28
CA SER A 64 0.69 -1.56 -15.71
C SER A 64 1.73 -1.94 -14.65
N GLU A 65 2.24 -3.16 -14.70
CA GLU A 65 3.38 -3.62 -13.88
C GLU A 65 4.63 -2.76 -14.11
N SER A 66 4.88 -2.36 -15.37
CA SER A 66 5.99 -1.49 -15.74
C SER A 66 5.91 -0.10 -15.11
N ALA A 67 4.71 0.44 -14.89
CA ALA A 67 4.54 1.71 -14.19
C ALA A 67 4.91 1.59 -12.71
N PHE A 68 4.56 0.48 -12.07
CA PHE A 68 4.97 0.20 -10.69
C PHE A 68 6.48 0.00 -10.58
N ALA A 69 7.08 -0.79 -11.46
CA ALA A 69 8.54 -1.00 -11.48
C ALA A 69 9.29 0.34 -11.66
N HIS A 70 8.81 1.21 -12.55
CA HIS A 70 9.39 2.54 -12.74
C HIS A 70 9.25 3.44 -11.50
N PHE A 71 8.14 3.33 -10.78
CA PHE A 71 7.98 4.01 -9.50
C PHE A 71 9.04 3.54 -8.49
N CYS A 72 9.25 2.22 -8.35
CA CYS A 72 10.26 1.67 -7.45
C CYS A 72 11.67 2.16 -7.78
N ASP A 73 12.03 2.19 -9.07
CA ASP A 73 13.34 2.72 -9.52
C ASP A 73 13.52 4.22 -9.23
N THR A 74 12.44 5.00 -9.34
CA THR A 74 12.51 6.47 -9.25
C THR A 74 12.38 6.97 -7.81
N TYR A 75 11.56 6.29 -7.00
CA TYR A 75 11.17 6.73 -5.66
C TYR A 75 11.58 5.73 -4.56
N GLY A 76 12.45 4.75 -4.86
CA GLY A 76 12.91 3.73 -3.91
C GLY A 76 13.39 4.30 -2.58
N ASP A 77 14.24 5.33 -2.60
CA ASP A 77 14.73 5.98 -1.35
C ASP A 77 13.58 6.55 -0.50
N ALA A 78 12.57 7.13 -1.14
CA ALA A 78 11.39 7.68 -0.45
C ALA A 78 10.45 6.58 0.03
N TYR A 79 10.36 5.47 -0.71
CA TYR A 79 9.65 4.26 -0.31
C TYR A 79 10.26 3.68 0.97
N GLU A 80 11.57 3.43 0.99
CA GLU A 80 12.29 2.90 2.15
C GLU A 80 12.28 3.86 3.36
N ALA A 81 12.26 5.18 3.11
CA ALA A 81 12.12 6.14 4.19
C ALA A 81 10.72 6.08 4.83
N LEU A 82 9.67 5.98 4.01
CA LEU A 82 8.29 5.89 4.50
C LEU A 82 8.01 4.53 5.16
N ASP A 83 8.60 3.46 4.63
CA ASP A 83 8.55 2.12 5.22
C ASP A 83 9.09 2.12 6.65
N ARG A 84 10.26 2.73 6.87
CA ARG A 84 10.84 2.91 8.21
C ARG A 84 10.01 3.81 9.12
N GLU A 85 9.33 4.81 8.58
CA GLU A 85 8.40 5.65 9.38
C GLU A 85 7.19 4.84 9.86
N CYS A 86 6.76 3.85 9.07
CA CYS A 86 5.66 2.96 9.42
C CYS A 86 6.10 1.71 10.19
N GLU A 87 7.39 1.53 10.43
CA GLU A 87 7.96 0.38 11.12
C GLU A 87 7.38 0.29 12.55
N GLY A 88 6.88 -0.90 12.91
CA GLY A 88 6.27 -1.14 14.23
C GLY A 88 4.81 -0.71 14.36
N LEU A 89 4.18 -0.15 13.31
CA LEU A 89 2.73 0.09 13.30
C LEU A 89 1.93 -1.22 13.15
N THR A 90 2.55 -2.27 12.61
CA THR A 90 1.93 -3.56 12.29
C THR A 90 2.52 -4.67 13.15
N LEU A 91 1.69 -5.61 13.58
CA LEU A 91 2.10 -6.84 14.26
C LEU A 91 2.64 -7.87 13.27
N ALA A 92 2.07 -7.91 12.07
CA ALA A 92 2.52 -8.74 10.96
C ALA A 92 2.10 -8.10 9.63
N GLU A 93 2.89 -8.37 8.60
CA GLU A 93 2.59 -7.99 7.22
C GLU A 93 2.97 -9.13 6.29
N ASP A 94 2.13 -9.40 5.29
CA ASP A 94 2.38 -10.41 4.28
C ASP A 94 1.98 -9.86 2.90
N LEU A 95 2.86 -10.04 1.92
CA LEU A 95 2.49 -9.89 0.52
C LEU A 95 1.44 -10.95 0.17
N VAL A 96 0.23 -10.51 -0.19
CA VAL A 96 -0.82 -11.40 -0.68
C VAL A 96 -0.52 -11.83 -2.11
N GLY A 97 -0.01 -10.89 -2.90
CA GLY A 97 0.46 -11.15 -4.25
C GLY A 97 0.34 -9.95 -5.17
N GLU A 98 0.65 -10.24 -6.42
CA GLU A 98 0.63 -9.29 -7.53
C GLU A 98 -0.35 -9.81 -8.58
N PHE A 99 -1.22 -8.93 -9.10
CA PHE A 99 -2.36 -9.35 -9.92
C PHE A 99 -2.51 -8.49 -11.16
N SER A 100 -2.97 -9.11 -12.26
CA SER A 100 -3.51 -8.40 -13.42
C SER A 100 -5.03 -8.32 -13.32
N GLU A 101 -5.60 -7.13 -13.52
CA GLU A 101 -7.05 -6.87 -13.49
C GLU A 101 -7.77 -7.18 -14.80
#